data_AF-B2UNQ4-F1
#
_entry.id   AF-B2UNQ4-F1
#
_cell.length_a   1.000
_cell.length_b   1.000
_cell.length_c   1.000
_cell.angle_alpha   90.00
_cell.angle_beta   90.00
_cell.angle_gamma   90.00
#
_symmetry.space_group_name_H-M   'P 1'
#
loop_
_entity.id
_entity.type
_entity.pdbx_description
1 polymer ?
#
loop_
_entity_poly.entity_id
_entity_poly.type
_entity_poly.pdbx_seq_one_letter_code
_entity_poly.pdbx_strand_id
1 'polypeptide(L)'
;MEDYRVRRSLGEHVLRCSVLIAALFIMSLGIALSTKADLGVSPISCTPYVLSLAFPLTMGTVTILMHLSFVAVQAALLKRQFRPAHLLQIPIAFIFGFLTDFSMWIIAPLEPDGYLWSVILCLFSCVVIGFGVFLQVKADSVLLAGEGMSLAFVKLFKWEFGAVKTGMDCTLVCIGLACSLIFLPGLTGIREGTVVAAVLVGMIVRFFNRHVFWPDRLLERLARPGAASELPPLAQTAAYAPDAPLVISIDREYGSGGHAIGKMLAEKLGIRFYDSELVYLTASRSGLTPDYIRKHEQQLSSRFLHELYAQNYAYTAEEMPPEDATFLAQSKVIRDITASQACVIVGRCANFILKGRPNLFSVFLHADRATRMQRVIENYGVEPGGAARAMDIMDSRRRTHCLHYTGQELGNARLYDLCVNTSDYGLKRTVELILEAINTRTEQSSAVETVPVRSASFPEPEEDSIPGEISLA
;
A
#
# COMPACT_ATOMS: atom_id res chain seq x y z
N MET A 1 15.83 13.79 10.81
CA MET A 1 14.35 13.76 10.74
C MET A 1 13.83 14.48 11.97
N GLU A 2 13.56 15.77 11.83
CA GLU A 2 12.83 16.52 12.86
C GLU A 2 11.39 15.97 12.90
N ASP A 3 10.96 15.59 14.10
CA ASP A 3 9.59 15.17 14.42
C ASP A 3 8.64 16.31 14.04
N TYR A 4 7.99 16.23 12.87
CA TYR A 4 6.86 17.09 12.51
C TYR A 4 5.64 16.64 13.33
N ARG A 5 5.70 16.79 14.66
CA ARG A 5 4.56 16.53 15.54
C ARG A 5 3.59 17.67 15.38
N VAL A 6 2.53 17.43 14.60
CA VAL A 6 1.34 18.26 14.58
C VAL A 6 0.91 18.46 16.04
N ARG A 7 0.95 19.69 16.53
CA ARG A 7 0.57 20.03 17.90
C ARG A 7 -0.96 19.92 17.98
N ARG A 8 -1.45 18.77 18.46
CA ARG A 8 -2.88 18.46 18.51
C ARG A 8 -3.56 19.19 19.67
N SER A 9 -4.83 19.53 19.49
CA SER A 9 -5.64 20.11 20.56
C SER A 9 -5.96 19.06 21.62
N LEU A 10 -6.26 19.50 22.85
CA LEU A 10 -6.67 18.59 23.93
C LEU A 10 -7.94 17.79 23.53
N GLY A 11 -8.89 18.43 22.83
CA GLY A 11 -10.10 17.79 22.33
C GLY A 11 -9.81 16.69 21.31
N GLU A 12 -8.85 16.91 20.41
CA GLU A 12 -8.43 15.89 19.44
C GLU A 12 -7.78 14.67 20.14
N HIS A 13 -6.97 14.91 21.19
CA HIS A 13 -6.40 13.81 21.98
C HIS A 13 -7.48 12.98 22.69
N VAL A 14 -8.47 13.62 23.29
CA VAL A 14 -9.59 12.93 23.97
C VAL A 14 -10.38 12.08 22.98
N LEU A 15 -10.69 12.62 21.81
CA LEU A 15 -11.41 11.90 20.75
C LEU A 15 -10.62 10.68 20.24
N ARG A 16 -9.33 10.84 19.97
CA ARG A 16 -8.48 9.73 19.52
C ARG A 16 -8.36 8.64 20.58
N CYS A 17 -8.26 9.02 21.86
CA CYS A 17 -8.29 8.07 22.97
C CYS A 17 -9.64 7.34 23.08
N SER A 18 -10.77 8.01 22.85
CA SER A 18 -12.08 7.32 22.87
C SER A 18 -12.23 6.33 21.72
N VAL A 19 -11.76 6.68 20.52
CA VAL A 19 -11.70 5.75 19.37
C VAL A 19 -10.78 4.57 19.68
N LEU A 20 -9.62 4.81 20.31
CA LEU A 20 -8.72 3.73 20.74
C LEU A 20 -9.41 2.78 21.73
N ILE A 21 -10.12 3.29 22.74
CA ILE A 21 -10.83 2.45 23.71
C ILE A 21 -11.93 1.63 23.03
N ALA A 22 -12.69 2.24 22.11
CA ALA A 22 -13.69 1.52 21.32
C ALA A 22 -13.05 0.43 20.43
N ALA A 23 -11.92 0.73 19.80
CA ALA A 23 -11.15 -0.22 19.01
C ALA A 23 -10.66 -1.41 19.85
N LEU A 24 -10.13 -1.14 21.05
CA LEU A 24 -9.69 -2.17 21.99
C LEU A 24 -10.84 -3.06 22.45
N PHE A 25 -12.02 -2.49 22.69
CA PHE A 25 -13.21 -3.26 23.04
C PHE A 25 -13.65 -4.19 21.90
N ILE A 26 -13.76 -3.66 20.68
CA ILE A 26 -14.09 -4.47 19.49
C ILE A 26 -13.07 -5.59 19.28
N MET A 27 -11.78 -5.28 19.37
CA MET A 27 -10.71 -6.27 19.26
C MET A 27 -10.84 -7.36 20.34
N SER A 28 -11.13 -6.96 21.58
CA SER A 28 -11.31 -7.89 22.70
C SER A 28 -12.54 -8.80 22.53
N LEU A 29 -13.62 -8.29 21.93
CA LEU A 29 -14.80 -9.08 21.56
C LEU A 29 -14.45 -10.12 20.49
N GLY A 30 -13.68 -9.72 19.48
CA GLY A 30 -13.17 -10.62 18.46
C GLY A 30 -12.29 -11.73 19.04
N ILE A 31 -11.41 -11.42 19.99
CA ILE A 31 -10.61 -12.42 20.70
C ILE A 31 -11.51 -13.40 21.46
N ALA A 32 -12.53 -12.91 22.18
CA ALA A 32 -13.47 -13.75 22.91
C ALA A 32 -14.32 -14.65 22.00
N LEU A 33 -14.72 -14.17 20.82
CA LEU A 33 -15.39 -15.00 19.81
C LEU A 33 -14.45 -16.09 19.27
N SER A 34 -13.17 -15.77 19.07
CA SER A 34 -12.18 -16.72 18.57
C SER A 34 -11.87 -17.82 19.59
N THR A 35 -11.76 -17.48 20.88
CA THR A 35 -11.56 -18.50 21.94
C THR A 35 -12.77 -19.43 22.03
N LYS A 36 -13.98 -18.90 21.87
CA LYS A 36 -15.23 -19.68 21.87
C LYS A 36 -15.43 -20.56 20.64
N ALA A 37 -14.83 -20.21 19.51
CA ALA A 37 -14.82 -21.08 18.32
C ALA A 37 -14.03 -22.39 18.55
N ASP A 38 -13.09 -22.41 19.50
CA ASP A 38 -12.23 -23.55 19.84
C ASP A 38 -11.41 -24.12 18.65
N LEU A 39 -11.22 -23.32 17.61
CA LEU A 39 -10.34 -23.63 16.48
C LEU A 39 -8.96 -22.97 16.62
N GLY A 40 -8.69 -22.35 17.76
CA GLY A 40 -7.51 -21.54 18.00
C GLY A 40 -7.78 -20.03 17.91
N VAL A 41 -6.77 -19.25 18.27
CA VAL A 41 -6.83 -17.79 18.34
C VAL A 41 -5.72 -17.15 17.53
N SER A 42 -5.73 -15.82 17.39
CA SER A 42 -4.67 -15.07 16.69
C SER A 42 -3.27 -15.37 17.26
N PRO A 43 -2.19 -15.26 16.46
CA PRO A 43 -0.83 -15.55 16.91
C PRO A 43 -0.40 -14.81 18.18
N ILE A 44 -0.77 -13.53 18.32
CA ILE A 44 -0.43 -12.74 19.51
C ILE A 44 -1.23 -13.18 20.75
N SER A 45 -2.47 -13.65 20.58
CA SER A 45 -3.35 -14.07 21.67
C SER A 45 -3.20 -15.55 22.04
N CYS A 46 -2.43 -16.35 21.29
CA CYS A 46 -2.29 -17.77 21.57
C CYS A 46 -1.58 -18.06 22.91
N THR A 47 -0.49 -17.35 23.21
CA THR A 47 0.25 -17.55 24.46
C THR A 47 -0.61 -17.19 25.68
N PRO A 48 -1.30 -16.02 25.72
CA PRO A 48 -2.22 -15.71 26.81
C PRO A 48 -3.34 -16.73 26.96
N TYR A 49 -3.89 -17.24 25.85
CA TYR A 49 -4.99 -18.19 25.89
C TYR A 49 -4.56 -19.52 26.50
N VAL A 50 -3.47 -20.13 25.99
CA VAL A 50 -2.94 -21.39 26.50
C VAL A 50 -2.57 -21.28 27.99
N LEU A 51 -1.93 -20.19 28.40
CA LEU A 51 -1.57 -19.96 29.80
C LEU A 51 -2.78 -19.74 30.69
N SER A 52 -3.85 -19.11 30.20
CA SER A 52 -5.10 -18.96 30.95
C SER A 52 -5.85 -20.27 31.17
N LEU A 53 -5.62 -21.28 30.32
CA LEU A 53 -6.13 -22.63 30.52
C LEU A 53 -5.25 -23.45 31.48
N ALA A 54 -3.94 -23.19 31.49
CA ALA A 54 -2.96 -23.91 32.30
C ALA A 54 -2.89 -23.43 33.76
N PHE A 55 -3.12 -22.14 34.00
CA PHE A 55 -2.97 -21.50 35.31
C PHE A 55 -4.30 -20.87 35.76
N PRO A 56 -4.51 -20.63 37.08
CA PRO A 56 -5.71 -19.97 37.59
C PRO A 56 -5.66 -18.43 37.36
N LEU A 57 -5.37 -18.02 36.13
CA LEU A 57 -5.28 -16.64 35.70
C LEU A 57 -6.25 -16.43 34.53
N THR A 58 -6.95 -15.29 34.53
CA THR A 58 -7.85 -14.94 33.43
C THR A 58 -7.07 -14.60 32.16
N MET A 59 -7.72 -14.76 31.01
CA MET A 59 -7.16 -14.40 29.70
C MET A 59 -6.66 -12.94 29.67
N GLY A 60 -7.46 -12.02 30.22
CA GLY A 60 -7.10 -10.61 30.36
C GLY A 60 -5.88 -10.38 31.25
N THR A 61 -5.78 -11.08 32.38
CA THR A 61 -4.62 -10.99 33.29
C THR A 61 -3.34 -11.42 32.59
N VAL A 62 -3.34 -12.57 31.90
CA VAL A 62 -2.15 -13.03 31.17
C VAL A 62 -1.82 -12.08 30.01
N THR A 63 -2.84 -11.54 29.34
CA THR A 63 -2.65 -10.53 28.29
C THR A 63 -1.95 -9.27 28.82
N ILE A 64 -2.32 -8.79 30.02
CA ILE A 64 -1.64 -7.68 30.68
C ILE A 64 -0.18 -8.02 30.94
N LEU A 65 0.10 -9.17 31.59
CA LEU A 65 1.46 -9.59 31.92
C LEU A 65 2.35 -9.69 30.68
N MET A 66 1.80 -10.23 29.58
CA MET A 66 2.50 -10.31 28.30
C MET A 66 2.80 -8.92 27.72
N HIS A 67 1.84 -8.00 27.74
CA HIS A 67 2.09 -6.64 27.23
C HIS A 67 3.09 -5.88 28.10
N LEU A 68 3.09 -6.08 29.43
CA LEU A 68 4.10 -5.52 30.30
C LEU A 68 5.50 -6.07 29.98
N SER A 69 5.62 -7.35 29.65
CA SER A 69 6.89 -7.93 29.22
C SER A 69 7.35 -7.35 27.88
N PHE A 70 6.45 -7.12 26.93
CA PHE A 70 6.76 -6.43 25.67
C PHE A 70 7.27 -5.00 25.91
N VAL A 71 6.63 -4.23 26.80
CA VAL A 71 7.12 -2.88 27.18
C VAL A 71 8.51 -2.97 27.81
N ALA A 72 8.77 -3.95 28.67
CA ALA A 72 10.07 -4.15 29.30
C ALA A 72 11.16 -4.51 28.28
N VAL A 73 10.88 -5.42 27.35
CA VAL A 73 11.78 -5.76 26.23
C VAL A 73 12.02 -4.54 25.36
N GLN A 74 10.97 -3.79 25.01
CA GLN A 74 11.07 -2.56 24.24
C GLN A 74 11.99 -1.53 24.92
N ALA A 75 11.85 -1.35 26.24
CA ALA A 75 12.72 -0.49 27.04
C ALA A 75 14.17 -0.96 27.07
N ALA A 76 14.41 -2.26 27.22
CA ALA A 76 15.74 -2.85 27.21
C ALA A 76 16.46 -2.69 25.86
N LEU A 77 15.71 -2.78 24.76
CA LEU A 77 16.24 -2.60 23.40
C LEU A 77 16.54 -1.13 23.09
N LEU A 78 15.61 -0.22 23.39
CA LEU A 78 15.76 1.20 23.06
C LEU A 78 16.70 1.95 24.00
N LYS A 79 16.86 1.50 25.25
CA LYS A 79 17.71 2.12 26.27
C LYS A 79 17.48 3.64 26.34
N ARG A 80 18.47 4.46 25.97
CA ARG A 80 18.40 5.93 25.97
C ARG A 80 17.40 6.52 24.97
N GLN A 81 16.95 5.74 23.99
CA GLN A 81 15.93 6.15 23.01
C GLN A 81 14.51 5.84 23.48
N PHE A 82 14.34 5.20 24.65
CA PHE A 82 13.02 4.94 25.23
C PHE A 82 12.40 6.24 25.75
N ARG A 83 11.37 6.72 25.06
CA ARG A 83 10.70 7.97 25.40
C ARG A 83 9.63 7.72 26.47
N PRO A 84 9.35 8.67 27.38
CA PRO A 84 8.29 8.54 28.38
C PRO A 84 6.91 8.23 27.79
N ALA A 85 6.65 8.66 26.55
CA ALA A 85 5.40 8.35 25.84
C ALA A 85 5.16 6.84 25.67
N HIS A 86 6.21 6.01 25.60
CA HIS A 86 6.05 4.55 25.51
C HIS A 86 5.45 3.94 26.80
N LEU A 87 5.59 4.62 27.95
CA LEU A 87 4.96 4.17 29.20
C LEU A 87 3.43 4.24 29.15
N LEU A 88 2.84 5.00 28.21
CA LEU A 88 1.38 5.00 27.99
C LEU A 88 0.85 3.64 27.51
N GLN A 89 1.72 2.75 27.02
CA GLN A 89 1.35 1.37 26.70
C GLN A 89 0.91 0.56 27.93
N ILE A 90 1.44 0.90 29.11
CA ILE A 90 1.09 0.23 30.38
C ILE A 90 -0.39 0.42 30.72
N PRO A 91 -0.92 1.64 30.93
CA PRO A 91 -2.34 1.81 31.24
C PRO A 91 -3.26 1.28 30.15
N ILE A 92 -2.85 1.35 28.88
CA ILE A 92 -3.60 0.76 27.77
C ILE A 92 -3.64 -0.77 27.84
N ALA A 93 -2.54 -1.43 28.23
CA ALA A 93 -2.52 -2.87 28.44
C ALA A 93 -3.51 -3.30 29.53
N PHE A 94 -3.60 -2.55 30.64
CA PHE A 94 -4.59 -2.79 31.69
C PHE A 94 -6.02 -2.64 31.19
N ILE A 95 -6.31 -1.56 30.45
CA ILE A 95 -7.63 -1.36 29.83
C ILE A 95 -7.95 -2.53 28.89
N PHE A 96 -7.02 -2.91 28.02
CA PHE A 96 -7.22 -3.98 27.06
C PHE A 96 -7.45 -5.35 27.74
N GLY A 97 -6.69 -5.66 28.80
CA GLY A 97 -6.90 -6.86 29.59
C GLY A 97 -8.27 -6.90 30.26
N PHE A 98 -8.70 -5.80 30.89
CA PHE A 98 -10.03 -5.71 31.50
C PHE A 98 -11.15 -5.89 30.46
N LEU A 99 -11.03 -5.23 29.30
CA LEU A 99 -11.99 -5.38 28.20
C LEU A 99 -12.01 -6.81 27.65
N THR A 100 -10.87 -7.51 27.68
CA THR A 100 -10.78 -8.93 27.28
C THR A 100 -11.56 -9.82 28.24
N ASP A 101 -11.38 -9.68 29.54
CA ASP A 101 -12.14 -10.47 30.52
C ASP A 101 -13.64 -10.12 30.48
N PHE A 102 -13.97 -8.84 30.32
CA PHE A 102 -15.35 -8.39 30.14
C PHE A 102 -15.98 -8.99 28.87
N SER A 103 -15.25 -9.03 27.76
CA SER A 103 -15.72 -9.65 26.51
C SER A 103 -15.90 -11.16 26.64
N MET A 104 -14.96 -11.83 27.32
CA MET A 104 -15.08 -13.26 27.63
C MET A 104 -16.34 -13.54 28.47
N TRP A 105 -16.68 -12.65 29.41
CA TRP A 105 -17.92 -12.74 30.19
C TRP A 105 -19.18 -12.54 29.34
N ILE A 106 -19.20 -11.56 28.42
CA ILE A 106 -20.35 -11.32 27.53
C ILE A 106 -20.60 -12.53 26.62
N ILE A 107 -19.54 -13.10 26.04
CA ILE A 107 -19.64 -14.22 25.09
C ILE A 107 -19.72 -15.57 25.83
N ALA A 108 -19.65 -15.60 27.16
CA ALA A 108 -19.70 -16.83 27.95
C ALA A 108 -20.89 -17.77 27.60
N PRO A 109 -22.11 -17.29 27.32
CA PRO A 109 -23.24 -18.15 26.95
C PRO A 109 -23.15 -18.77 25.55
N LEU A 110 -22.22 -18.32 24.70
CA LEU A 110 -22.07 -18.82 23.34
C LEU A 110 -21.36 -20.18 23.35
N GLU A 111 -22.03 -21.19 22.81
CA GLU A 111 -21.50 -22.53 22.60
C GLU A 111 -21.79 -22.93 21.14
N PRO A 112 -20.76 -23.00 20.27
CA PRO A 112 -20.98 -23.36 18.87
C PRO A 112 -21.34 -24.86 18.73
N ASP A 113 -22.50 -25.13 18.16
CA ASP A 113 -22.96 -26.49 17.88
C ASP A 113 -22.28 -27.07 16.64
N GLY A 114 -21.17 -27.76 16.87
CA GLY A 114 -20.45 -28.52 15.84
C GLY A 114 -19.43 -27.71 15.05
N TYR A 115 -18.62 -28.44 14.29
CA TYR A 115 -17.42 -27.91 13.65
C TYR A 115 -17.69 -26.79 12.63
N LEU A 116 -18.79 -26.88 11.87
CA LEU A 116 -19.13 -25.86 10.87
C LEU A 116 -19.41 -24.50 11.53
N TRP A 117 -20.13 -24.49 12.66
CA TRP A 117 -20.41 -23.27 13.41
C TRP A 117 -19.15 -22.69 14.04
N SER A 118 -18.25 -23.54 14.54
CA SER A 118 -16.92 -23.12 14.98
C SER A 118 -16.12 -22.43 13.86
N VAL A 119 -16.16 -22.95 12.63
CA VAL A 119 -15.48 -22.33 11.48
C VAL A 119 -16.09 -20.97 11.14
N ILE A 120 -17.42 -20.87 11.08
CA ILE A 120 -18.12 -19.60 10.81
C ILE A 120 -17.79 -18.57 11.89
N LEU A 121 -17.80 -18.98 13.17
CA LEU A 121 -17.49 -18.12 14.29
C LEU A 121 -16.02 -17.66 14.26
N CYS A 122 -15.08 -18.54 13.89
CA CYS A 122 -13.67 -18.21 13.71
C CYS A 122 -13.43 -17.21 12.56
N LEU A 123 -14.14 -17.37 11.43
CA LEU A 123 -14.04 -16.42 10.32
C LEU A 123 -14.65 -15.07 10.70
N PHE A 124 -15.78 -15.07 11.39
CA PHE A 124 -16.41 -13.85 11.89
C PHE A 124 -15.52 -13.14 12.92
N SER A 125 -14.89 -13.89 13.83
CA SER A 125 -13.96 -13.33 14.80
C SER A 125 -12.77 -12.64 14.12
N CYS A 126 -12.23 -13.21 13.04
CA CYS A 126 -11.18 -12.57 12.26
C CYS A 126 -11.61 -11.21 11.68
N VAL A 127 -12.86 -11.07 11.23
CA VAL A 127 -13.42 -9.80 10.75
C VAL A 127 -13.52 -8.78 11.89
N VAL A 128 -14.02 -9.20 13.04
CA VAL A 128 -14.16 -8.34 14.22
C VAL A 128 -12.79 -7.87 14.73
N ILE A 129 -11.82 -8.79 14.86
CA ILE A 129 -10.44 -8.45 15.25
C ILE A 129 -9.83 -7.49 14.22
N GLY A 130 -9.95 -7.80 12.93
CA GLY A 130 -9.39 -6.96 11.86
C GLY A 130 -10.00 -5.55 11.83
N PHE A 131 -11.30 -5.41 12.10
CA PHE A 131 -11.94 -4.10 12.23
C PHE A 131 -11.47 -3.33 13.48
N GLY A 132 -11.30 -4.03 14.61
CA GLY A 132 -10.75 -3.44 15.83
C GLY A 132 -9.33 -2.91 15.62
N VAL A 133 -8.45 -3.71 15.02
CA VAL A 133 -7.08 -3.28 14.66
C VAL A 133 -7.10 -2.11 13.69
N PHE A 134 -7.96 -2.14 12.67
CA PHE A 134 -8.14 -1.01 11.75
C PHE A 134 -8.49 0.30 12.48
N LEU A 135 -9.48 0.27 13.38
CA LEU A 135 -9.85 1.45 14.17
C LEU A 135 -8.73 1.91 15.12
N GLN A 136 -7.98 0.97 15.69
CA GLN A 136 -6.82 1.27 16.53
C GLN A 136 -5.77 2.04 15.74
N VAL A 137 -5.44 1.59 14.53
CA VAL A 137 -4.48 2.27 13.64
C VAL A 137 -4.98 3.66 13.26
N LYS A 138 -6.28 3.81 12.97
CA LYS A 138 -6.90 5.11 12.65
C LYS A 138 -6.95 6.08 13.82
N ALA A 139 -7.03 5.57 15.05
CA ALA A 139 -6.98 6.42 16.24
C ALA A 139 -5.67 7.21 16.32
N ASP A 140 -4.56 6.63 15.83
CA ASP A 140 -3.22 7.25 15.81
C ASP A 140 -2.88 7.95 17.14
N SER A 141 -3.08 7.20 18.23
CA SER A 141 -2.90 7.67 19.61
C SER A 141 -1.70 6.99 20.26
N VAL A 142 -1.85 5.72 20.65
CA VAL A 142 -0.79 4.91 21.26
C VAL A 142 -0.84 3.51 20.67
N LEU A 143 0.31 3.02 20.23
CA LEU A 143 0.49 1.67 19.70
C LEU A 143 0.43 0.62 20.81
N LEU A 144 -0.12 -0.56 20.51
CA LEU A 144 -0.08 -1.67 21.45
C LEU A 144 1.36 -2.13 21.69
N ALA A 145 1.63 -2.68 22.88
CA ALA A 145 3.00 -3.05 23.26
C ALA A 145 3.64 -4.06 22.29
N GLY A 146 2.85 -4.96 21.69
CA GLY A 146 3.34 -5.89 20.66
C GLY A 146 3.89 -5.16 19.43
N GLU A 147 3.13 -4.22 18.87
CA GLU A 147 3.57 -3.36 17.74
C GLU A 147 4.77 -2.49 18.13
N GLY A 148 4.73 -1.91 19.34
CA GLY A 148 5.81 -1.09 19.88
C GLY A 148 7.12 -1.87 20.02
N MET A 149 7.05 -3.13 20.44
CA MET A 149 8.19 -4.03 20.48
C MET A 149 8.70 -4.34 19.07
N SER A 150 7.84 -4.63 18.10
CA SER A 150 8.23 -4.83 16.69
C SER A 150 9.02 -3.63 16.14
N LEU A 151 8.52 -2.41 16.37
CA LEU A 151 9.21 -1.18 15.94
C LEU A 151 10.58 -0.99 16.63
N ALA A 152 10.74 -1.44 17.88
CA ALA A 152 12.03 -1.38 18.56
C ALA A 152 13.07 -2.32 17.90
N PHE A 153 12.66 -3.51 17.48
CA PHE A 153 13.52 -4.42 16.73
C PHE A 153 13.88 -3.87 15.36
N VAL A 154 12.92 -3.29 14.62
CA VAL A 154 13.20 -2.61 13.34
C VAL A 154 14.25 -1.51 13.53
N LYS A 155 14.08 -0.66 14.56
CA LYS A 155 15.03 0.43 14.85
C LYS A 155 16.44 -0.06 15.17
N LEU A 156 16.56 -1.16 15.92
CA LEU A 156 17.83 -1.72 16.37
C LEU A 156 18.55 -2.52 15.27
N PHE A 157 17.85 -3.45 14.62
CA PHE A 157 18.44 -4.39 13.66
C PHE A 157 18.37 -3.92 12.21
N LYS A 158 17.63 -2.84 11.92
CA LYS A 158 17.39 -2.33 10.56
C LYS A 158 16.77 -3.37 9.63
N TRP A 159 16.03 -4.32 10.20
CA TRP A 159 15.23 -5.27 9.46
C TRP A 159 13.89 -4.64 9.06
N GLU A 160 13.24 -5.24 8.07
CA GLU A 160 11.94 -4.78 7.60
C GLU A 160 10.84 -5.11 8.61
N PHE A 161 9.89 -4.19 8.81
CA PHE A 161 8.80 -4.36 9.77
C PHE A 161 8.00 -5.64 9.56
N GLY A 162 7.63 -5.94 8.31
CA GLY A 162 6.84 -7.14 8.01
C GLY A 162 7.54 -8.42 8.44
N ALA A 163 8.84 -8.52 8.22
CA ALA A 163 9.65 -9.67 8.63
C ALA A 163 9.78 -9.76 10.15
N VAL A 164 10.01 -8.63 10.84
CA VAL A 164 10.09 -8.57 12.31
C VAL A 164 8.77 -9.00 12.94
N LYS A 165 7.64 -8.47 12.47
CA LYS A 165 6.32 -8.79 12.99
C LYS A 165 5.99 -10.26 12.81
N THR A 166 6.24 -10.81 11.63
CA THR A 166 6.04 -12.24 11.34
C THR A 166 6.90 -13.10 12.26
N GLY A 167 8.18 -12.75 12.44
CA GLY A 167 9.08 -13.49 13.33
C GLY A 167 8.63 -13.47 14.79
N MET A 168 8.11 -12.35 15.28
CA MET A 168 7.54 -12.24 16.62
C MET A 168 6.30 -13.12 16.78
N ASP A 169 5.37 -13.07 15.83
CA ASP A 169 4.15 -13.88 15.87
C ASP A 169 4.47 -15.38 15.84
N CYS A 170 5.41 -15.80 14.98
CA CYS A 170 5.91 -17.18 14.97
C CYS A 170 6.52 -17.57 16.32
N THR A 171 7.27 -16.66 16.96
CA THR A 171 7.88 -16.92 18.28
C THR A 171 6.80 -17.10 19.35
N LEU A 172 5.75 -16.26 19.36
CA LEU A 172 4.64 -16.38 20.30
C LEU A 172 3.86 -17.69 20.11
N VAL A 173 3.60 -18.08 18.85
CA VAL A 173 2.99 -19.38 18.54
C VAL A 173 3.85 -20.53 19.04
N CYS A 174 5.17 -20.51 18.80
CA CYS A 174 6.08 -21.54 19.32
C CYS A 174 6.07 -21.61 20.85
N ILE A 175 6.06 -20.46 21.54
CA ILE A 175 5.96 -20.41 23.01
C ILE A 175 4.61 -21.00 23.46
N GLY A 176 3.50 -20.61 22.82
CA GLY A 176 2.19 -21.15 23.14
C GLY A 176 2.10 -22.67 22.92
N LEU A 177 2.69 -23.19 21.83
CA LEU A 177 2.79 -24.62 21.55
C LEU A 177 3.56 -25.35 22.67
N ALA A 178 4.71 -24.81 23.06
CA ALA A 178 5.52 -25.36 24.15
C ALA A 178 4.74 -25.35 25.48
N CYS A 179 4.07 -24.25 25.81
CA CYS A 179 3.24 -24.16 27.02
C CYS A 179 2.10 -25.18 26.99
N SER A 180 1.44 -25.37 25.85
CA SER A 180 0.35 -26.34 25.72
C SER A 180 0.85 -27.76 25.97
N LEU A 181 2.00 -28.15 25.39
CA LEU A 181 2.54 -29.50 25.55
C LEU A 181 3.11 -29.77 26.95
N ILE A 182 3.55 -28.74 27.67
CA ILE A 182 4.13 -28.87 29.01
C ILE A 182 3.06 -28.87 30.10
N PHE A 183 2.06 -27.98 29.99
CA PHE A 183 1.12 -27.72 31.08
C PHE A 183 -0.29 -28.28 30.85
N LEU A 184 -0.64 -28.67 29.63
CA LEU A 184 -1.96 -29.21 29.28
C LEU A 184 -1.84 -30.65 28.77
N PRO A 185 -2.90 -31.48 28.90
CA PRO A 185 -2.88 -32.89 28.49
C PRO A 185 -2.76 -33.12 26.98
N GLY A 186 -2.65 -32.07 26.16
CA GLY A 186 -2.55 -32.15 24.71
C GLY A 186 -2.35 -30.78 24.05
N LEU A 187 -2.50 -30.75 22.73
CA LEU A 187 -2.46 -29.52 21.95
C LEU A 187 -3.82 -28.79 22.06
N THR A 188 -3.93 -27.92 23.05
CA THR A 188 -5.15 -27.15 23.34
C THR A 188 -4.91 -25.68 23.04
N GLY A 189 -5.88 -25.04 22.38
CA GLY A 189 -5.88 -23.60 22.11
C GLY A 189 -5.05 -23.10 20.93
N ILE A 190 -4.23 -23.95 20.30
CA ILE A 190 -3.56 -23.66 19.02
C ILE A 190 -3.94 -24.73 18.01
N ARG A 191 -4.60 -24.29 16.95
CA ARG A 191 -5.26 -25.14 15.96
C ARG A 191 -5.30 -24.43 14.60
N GLU A 192 -5.98 -25.01 13.62
CA GLU A 192 -6.12 -24.49 12.25
C GLU A 192 -6.59 -23.02 12.18
N GLY A 193 -7.45 -22.61 13.11
CA GLY A 193 -7.94 -21.23 13.25
C GLY A 193 -6.84 -20.22 13.60
N THR A 194 -5.76 -20.63 14.27
CA THR A 194 -4.60 -19.77 14.50
C THR A 194 -3.86 -19.45 13.21
N VAL A 195 -3.73 -20.43 12.32
CA VAL A 195 -3.13 -20.23 10.99
C VAL A 195 -4.04 -19.38 10.11
N VAL A 196 -5.35 -19.64 10.15
CA VAL A 196 -6.36 -18.84 9.46
C VAL A 196 -6.32 -17.38 9.94
N ALA A 197 -6.29 -17.14 11.25
CA ALA A 197 -6.21 -15.80 11.81
C ALA A 197 -4.90 -15.08 11.46
N ALA A 198 -3.76 -15.79 11.43
CA ALA A 198 -2.48 -15.23 11.02
C ALA A 198 -2.50 -14.67 9.58
N VAL A 199 -3.27 -15.29 8.69
CA VAL A 199 -3.42 -14.86 7.30
C VAL A 199 -4.56 -13.86 7.12
N LEU A 200 -5.73 -14.12 7.67
CA LEU A 200 -6.94 -13.33 7.36
C LEU A 200 -6.97 -11.98 8.06
N VAL A 201 -6.54 -11.89 9.32
CA VAL A 201 -6.69 -10.65 10.10
C VAL A 201 -5.96 -9.49 9.42
N GLY A 202 -4.73 -9.71 8.95
CA GLY A 202 -3.97 -8.69 8.24
C GLY A 202 -4.62 -8.26 6.91
N MET A 203 -5.09 -9.23 6.11
CA MET A 203 -5.79 -8.96 4.85
C MET A 203 -7.05 -8.13 5.08
N ILE A 204 -7.79 -8.42 6.15
CA ILE A 204 -9.01 -7.69 6.53
C ILE A 204 -8.68 -6.26 6.97
N VAL A 205 -7.66 -6.06 7.80
CA VAL A 205 -7.20 -4.72 8.20
C VAL A 205 -6.84 -3.89 6.96
N ARG A 206 -6.10 -4.49 6.02
CA ARG A 206 -5.73 -3.83 4.77
C ARG A 206 -6.95 -3.50 3.90
N PHE A 207 -7.91 -4.42 3.80
CA PHE A 207 -9.18 -4.19 3.11
C PHE A 207 -9.92 -2.98 3.69
N PHE A 208 -10.07 -2.91 5.01
CA PHE A 208 -10.69 -1.75 5.66
C PHE A 208 -9.89 -0.47 5.43
N ASN A 209 -8.57 -0.50 5.55
CA ASN A 209 -7.72 0.66 5.26
C ASN A 209 -7.88 1.18 3.83
N ARG A 210 -8.10 0.30 2.85
CA ARG A 210 -8.26 0.67 1.44
C ARG A 210 -9.66 1.16 1.08
N HIS A 211 -10.69 0.64 1.73
CA HIS A 211 -12.08 0.88 1.32
C HIS A 211 -12.88 1.76 2.29
N VAL A 212 -12.45 1.89 3.55
CA VAL A 212 -13.19 2.59 4.61
C VAL A 212 -12.45 3.85 5.05
N PHE A 213 -12.90 5.00 4.55
CA PHE A 213 -12.32 6.32 4.85
C PHE A 213 -13.17 7.18 5.80
N TRP A 214 -14.35 6.70 6.22
CA TRP A 214 -15.22 7.49 7.10
C TRP A 214 -14.56 7.83 8.44
N PRO A 215 -13.77 6.95 9.10
CA PRO A 215 -13.17 7.27 10.39
C PRO A 215 -12.21 8.46 10.29
N ASP A 216 -11.42 8.54 9.20
CA ASP A 216 -10.56 9.69 8.93
C ASP A 216 -11.38 10.97 8.81
N ARG A 217 -12.45 10.94 8.00
CA ARG A 217 -13.34 12.09 7.80
C ARG A 217 -14.06 12.50 9.08
N LEU A 218 -14.44 11.54 9.92
CA LEU A 218 -15.12 11.78 11.20
C LEU A 218 -14.15 12.41 12.21
N LEU A 219 -12.95 11.85 12.34
CA LEU A 219 -11.89 12.39 13.17
C LEU A 219 -11.51 13.81 12.73
N GLU A 220 -11.37 14.05 11.42
CA GLU A 220 -11.07 15.38 10.87
C GLU A 220 -12.19 16.39 11.14
N ARG A 221 -13.46 16.02 10.90
CA ARG A 221 -14.63 16.88 11.17
C ARG A 221 -14.76 17.25 12.63
N LEU A 222 -14.57 16.29 13.54
CA LEU A 222 -14.69 16.51 14.98
C LEU A 222 -13.46 17.24 15.56
N ALA A 223 -12.27 17.00 15.03
CA ALA A 223 -11.05 17.71 15.44
C ALA A 223 -11.00 19.15 14.93
N ARG A 224 -11.64 19.44 13.78
CA ARG A 224 -11.74 20.78 13.19
C ARG A 224 -13.19 21.12 12.79
N PRO A 225 -14.03 21.55 13.74
CA PRO A 225 -15.46 21.84 13.51
C PRO A 225 -15.79 22.94 12.48
N GLY A 226 -14.80 23.56 11.82
CA GLY A 226 -14.96 24.57 10.78
C GLY A 226 -14.24 24.28 9.45
N ALA A 227 -13.52 23.16 9.33
CA ALA A 227 -12.73 22.85 8.13
C ALA A 227 -13.56 22.36 6.94
N ALA A 228 -14.88 22.19 7.09
CA ALA A 228 -15.76 21.75 6.00
C ALA A 228 -15.82 22.74 4.81
N SER A 229 -15.27 23.95 4.93
CA SER A 229 -15.17 24.91 3.82
C SER A 229 -13.80 24.95 3.12
N GLU A 230 -12.77 24.34 3.69
CA GLU A 230 -11.45 24.27 3.06
C GLU A 230 -11.17 22.82 2.66
N LEU A 231 -11.47 22.52 1.39
CA LEU A 231 -10.93 21.35 0.70
C LEU A 231 -9.42 21.25 0.98
N PRO A 232 -8.87 20.06 1.28
CA PRO A 232 -7.42 19.90 1.36
C PRO A 232 -6.79 20.42 0.06
N PRO A 233 -5.59 21.00 0.08
CA PRO A 233 -4.89 21.49 -1.11
C PRO A 233 -4.36 20.34 -1.98
N LEU A 234 -5.24 19.40 -2.33
CA LEU A 234 -5.09 18.36 -3.34
C LEU A 234 -5.72 18.76 -4.68
N ALA A 235 -6.25 19.98 -4.78
CA ALA A 235 -6.77 20.57 -6.02
C ALA A 235 -6.26 22.01 -6.26
N GLN A 236 -5.24 22.44 -5.53
CA GLN A 236 -4.45 23.62 -5.87
C GLN A 236 -3.01 23.18 -6.10
N THR A 237 -2.82 22.29 -7.08
CA THR A 237 -1.62 22.34 -7.91
C THR A 237 -1.60 23.77 -8.44
N ALA A 238 -0.80 24.62 -7.81
CA ALA A 238 -0.66 26.01 -8.15
C ALA A 238 -0.55 26.12 -9.68
N ALA A 239 -1.49 26.87 -10.24
CA ALA A 239 -1.49 27.48 -11.56
C ALA A 239 -0.33 26.98 -12.43
N TYR A 240 -0.61 25.93 -13.17
CA TYR A 240 0.29 25.47 -14.19
C TYR A 240 0.41 26.60 -15.22
N ALA A 241 1.52 27.33 -15.13
CA ALA A 241 1.81 28.42 -16.05
C ALA A 241 1.77 27.86 -17.48
N PRO A 242 1.31 28.66 -18.46
CA PRO A 242 1.47 28.31 -19.88
C PRO A 242 2.93 27.98 -20.27
N ASP A 243 3.90 28.39 -19.46
CA ASP A 243 5.34 28.17 -19.60
C ASP A 243 5.86 26.84 -19.00
N ALA A 244 5.00 25.88 -18.70
CA ALA A 244 5.43 24.60 -18.12
C ALA A 244 6.39 23.84 -19.07
N PRO A 245 7.57 23.39 -18.60
CA PRO A 245 8.51 22.67 -19.45
C PRO A 245 7.90 21.40 -20.05
N LEU A 246 8.21 21.12 -21.32
CA LEU A 246 7.77 19.92 -22.04
C LEU A 246 8.29 18.66 -21.36
N VAL A 247 7.39 17.74 -21.04
CA VAL A 247 7.73 16.42 -20.52
C VAL A 247 7.20 15.34 -21.42
N ILE A 248 8.06 14.44 -21.87
CA ILE A 248 7.68 13.27 -22.66
C ILE A 248 7.79 12.03 -21.80
N SER A 249 6.66 11.38 -21.51
CA SER A 249 6.64 10.10 -20.80
C SER A 249 6.50 8.94 -21.77
N ILE A 250 7.32 7.90 -21.61
CA ILE A 250 7.34 6.74 -22.50
C ILE A 250 7.16 5.46 -21.70
N ASP A 251 6.00 4.83 -21.85
CA ASP A 251 5.78 3.45 -21.48
C ASP A 251 5.98 2.52 -22.67
N ARG A 252 6.26 1.25 -22.38
CA ARG A 252 6.75 0.32 -23.40
C ARG A 252 6.71 -1.13 -22.97
N GLU A 253 6.57 -2.00 -23.96
CA GLU A 253 6.86 -3.43 -23.83
C GLU A 253 8.37 -3.71 -23.81
N TYR A 254 8.78 -4.87 -23.30
CA TYR A 254 10.19 -5.25 -23.24
C TYR A 254 10.70 -5.64 -24.64
N GLY A 255 11.76 -5.00 -25.13
CA GLY A 255 12.28 -5.22 -26.49
C GLY A 255 11.62 -4.38 -27.59
N SER A 256 10.65 -3.51 -27.28
CA SER A 256 10.09 -2.57 -28.28
C SER A 256 11.04 -1.43 -28.65
N GLY A 257 12.20 -1.31 -28.01
CA GLY A 257 13.17 -0.25 -28.30
C GLY A 257 12.86 1.10 -27.64
N GLY A 258 11.89 1.15 -26.71
CA GLY A 258 11.47 2.41 -26.08
C GLY A 258 12.57 3.19 -25.35
N HIS A 259 13.58 2.51 -24.80
CA HIS A 259 14.74 3.20 -24.21
C HIS A 259 15.57 3.94 -25.28
N ALA A 260 15.88 3.27 -26.40
CA ALA A 260 16.64 3.86 -27.49
C ALA A 260 15.87 5.03 -28.15
N ILE A 261 14.56 4.86 -28.35
CA ILE A 261 13.67 5.92 -28.86
C ILE A 261 13.66 7.13 -27.91
N GLY A 262 13.52 6.91 -26.60
CA GLY A 262 13.54 7.99 -25.63
C GLY A 262 14.87 8.75 -25.59
N LYS A 263 16.00 8.04 -25.72
CA LYS A 263 17.32 8.67 -25.79
C LYS A 263 17.47 9.52 -27.06
N MET A 264 17.09 8.99 -28.22
CA MET A 264 17.14 9.73 -29.49
C MET A 264 16.20 10.95 -29.49
N LEU A 265 15.03 10.85 -28.86
CA LEU A 265 14.11 11.99 -28.68
C LEU A 265 14.77 13.09 -27.84
N ALA A 266 15.36 12.72 -26.71
CA ALA A 266 16.04 13.66 -25.82
C ALA A 266 17.20 14.37 -26.53
N GLU A 267 18.03 13.62 -27.27
CA GLU A 267 19.14 14.17 -28.07
C GLU A 267 18.66 15.14 -29.16
N LYS A 268 17.59 14.79 -29.90
CA LYS A 268 17.04 15.66 -30.96
C LYS A 268 16.41 16.95 -30.41
N LEU A 269 15.78 16.88 -29.24
CA LEU A 269 15.13 18.03 -28.60
C LEU A 269 16.08 18.84 -27.72
N GLY A 270 17.30 18.37 -27.48
CA GLY A 270 18.25 19.00 -26.56
C GLY A 270 17.79 19.00 -25.10
N ILE A 271 16.95 18.04 -24.71
CA ILE A 271 16.40 17.91 -23.35
C ILE A 271 17.01 16.73 -22.60
N ARG A 272 16.80 16.67 -21.28
CA ARG A 272 17.39 15.62 -20.44
C ARG A 272 16.65 14.29 -20.59
N PHE A 273 17.39 13.19 -20.54
CA PHE A 273 16.86 11.84 -20.55
C PHE A 273 16.94 11.22 -19.17
N TYR A 274 15.82 10.73 -18.65
CA TYR A 274 15.72 10.00 -17.39
C TYR A 274 15.13 8.61 -17.67
N ASP A 275 15.92 7.58 -17.42
CA ASP A 275 15.40 6.22 -17.37
C ASP A 275 15.06 5.81 -15.94
N SER A 276 14.56 4.57 -15.82
CA SER A 276 14.18 3.99 -14.55
C SER A 276 15.33 3.89 -13.53
N GLU A 277 16.60 3.90 -13.97
CA GLU A 277 17.80 3.80 -13.12
C GLU A 277 18.31 5.20 -12.72
N LEU A 278 18.17 6.21 -13.57
CA LEU A 278 18.55 7.59 -13.27
C LEU A 278 17.58 8.24 -12.28
N VAL A 279 16.28 8.00 -12.42
CA VAL A 279 15.27 8.40 -11.42
C VAL A 279 15.59 7.75 -10.08
N TYR A 280 16.02 6.49 -10.11
CA TYR A 280 16.37 5.71 -8.94
C TYR A 280 17.62 6.24 -8.20
N LEU A 281 18.70 6.53 -8.93
CA LEU A 281 19.91 7.14 -8.36
C LEU A 281 19.64 8.53 -7.78
N THR A 282 18.72 9.28 -8.40
CA THR A 282 18.30 10.60 -7.92
C THR A 282 17.47 10.47 -6.63
N ALA A 283 16.61 9.46 -6.54
CA ALA A 283 15.85 9.13 -5.32
C ALA A 283 16.74 8.60 -4.18
N SER A 284 17.77 7.81 -4.48
CA SER A 284 18.65 7.19 -3.47
C SER A 284 19.44 8.22 -2.64
N ARG A 285 19.59 9.45 -3.14
CA ARG A 285 20.14 10.59 -2.36
C ARG A 285 19.25 10.98 -1.17
N SER A 286 18.03 10.45 -1.06
CA SER A 286 17.11 10.64 0.08
C SER A 286 17.35 9.67 1.24
N GLY A 287 18.37 8.81 1.20
CA GLY A 287 18.79 7.97 2.34
C GLY A 287 18.37 6.50 2.28
N LEU A 288 17.94 5.98 1.13
CA LEU A 288 17.71 4.55 0.88
C LEU A 288 18.82 3.99 -0.02
N THR A 289 19.35 2.80 0.31
CA THR A 289 20.52 2.24 -0.40
C THR A 289 20.15 1.61 -1.77
N PRO A 290 20.97 1.84 -2.81
CA PRO A 290 20.85 1.28 -4.16
C PRO A 290 20.52 -0.23 -4.24
N ASP A 291 21.22 -1.01 -3.41
CA ASP A 291 21.13 -2.47 -3.43
C ASP A 291 19.89 -3.02 -2.73
N TYR A 292 19.38 -2.29 -1.73
CA TYR A 292 18.19 -2.69 -0.99
C TYR A 292 16.95 -2.65 -1.89
N ILE A 293 16.76 -1.59 -2.68
CA ILE A 293 15.56 -1.47 -3.52
C ILE A 293 15.67 -2.36 -4.77
N ARG A 294 16.85 -2.50 -5.38
CA ARG A 294 17.02 -3.37 -6.57
C ARG A 294 16.69 -4.84 -6.27
N LYS A 295 16.95 -5.29 -5.03
CA LYS A 295 16.64 -6.65 -4.58
C LYS A 295 15.16 -6.84 -4.28
N HIS A 296 14.49 -5.85 -3.67
CA HIS A 296 13.06 -5.92 -3.32
C HIS A 296 12.14 -5.68 -4.53
N GLU A 297 12.49 -4.76 -5.43
CA GLU A 297 11.72 -4.48 -6.65
C GLU A 297 11.75 -5.65 -7.67
N GLN A 298 12.77 -6.53 -7.59
CA GLN A 298 12.97 -7.65 -8.53
C GLN A 298 12.49 -9.01 -8.01
N GLN A 299 12.06 -9.12 -6.75
CA GLN A 299 11.75 -10.41 -6.11
C GLN A 299 10.30 -10.53 -5.62
N LEU A 300 9.33 -10.49 -6.51
CA LEU A 300 7.99 -10.99 -6.16
C LEU A 300 7.39 -11.77 -7.33
N SER A 301 7.64 -13.08 -7.33
CA SER A 301 7.09 -14.03 -8.30
C SER A 301 5.65 -14.44 -8.00
N SER A 302 5.10 -14.12 -6.82
CA SER A 302 3.71 -14.44 -6.47
C SER A 302 2.99 -13.29 -5.76
N ARG A 303 1.80 -12.97 -6.26
CA ARG A 303 0.88 -11.96 -5.71
C ARG A 303 0.46 -12.27 -4.26
N PHE A 304 0.40 -13.56 -3.91
CA PHE A 304 -0.01 -14.01 -2.58
C PHE A 304 1.05 -13.75 -1.50
N LEU A 305 2.33 -14.03 -1.77
CA LEU A 305 3.40 -13.73 -0.80
C LEU A 305 3.55 -12.23 -0.58
N HIS A 306 3.34 -11.42 -1.62
CA HIS A 306 3.27 -9.96 -1.48
C HIS A 306 2.14 -9.53 -0.57
N GLU A 307 0.94 -10.08 -0.76
CA GLU A 307 -0.22 -9.77 0.07
C GLU A 307 0.03 -10.12 1.55
N LEU A 308 0.60 -11.30 1.82
CA LEU A 308 0.97 -11.75 3.15
C LEU A 308 2.07 -10.89 3.81
N TYR A 309 2.97 -10.33 3.01
CA TYR A 309 4.03 -9.47 3.49
C TYR A 309 3.52 -8.04 3.77
N ALA A 310 2.77 -7.46 2.83
CA ALA A 310 2.24 -6.11 2.91
C ALA A 310 1.19 -5.94 4.02
N GLN A 311 0.39 -6.98 4.32
CA GLN A 311 -0.58 -6.92 5.40
C GLN A 311 0.03 -6.69 6.79
N ASN A 312 1.30 -7.05 7.01
CA ASN A 312 1.93 -6.81 8.31
C ASN A 312 2.10 -5.32 8.59
N TYR A 313 2.26 -4.50 7.56
CA TYR A 313 2.33 -3.04 7.67
C TYR A 313 0.97 -2.41 7.97
N ALA A 314 -0.15 -3.12 7.76
CA ALA A 314 -1.48 -2.59 8.03
C ALA A 314 -1.77 -2.37 9.53
N TYR A 315 -0.93 -2.94 10.41
CA TYR A 315 -1.01 -2.81 11.87
C TYR A 315 -0.34 -1.53 12.40
N THR A 316 0.37 -0.75 11.57
CA THR A 316 1.04 0.48 12.00
C THR A 316 0.76 1.62 11.04
N ALA A 317 0.53 2.82 11.57
CA ALA A 317 0.42 4.03 10.76
C ALA A 317 1.80 4.63 10.39
N GLU A 318 2.86 4.24 11.12
CA GLU A 318 4.19 4.85 11.02
C GLU A 318 5.05 4.29 9.89
N GLU A 319 4.82 3.05 9.45
CA GLU A 319 5.67 2.39 8.46
C GLU A 319 4.85 1.92 7.26
N MET A 320 5.20 2.45 6.09
CA MET A 320 4.66 1.97 4.81
C MET A 320 5.50 0.79 4.32
N PRO A 321 4.90 -0.13 3.53
CA PRO A 321 5.68 -1.13 2.81
C PRO A 321 6.84 -0.46 2.04
N PRO A 322 8.05 -1.07 2.01
CA PRO A 322 9.23 -0.48 1.37
C PRO A 322 9.00 -0.09 -0.10
N GLU A 323 8.15 -0.84 -0.80
CA GLU A 323 7.80 -0.61 -2.20
C GLU A 323 6.95 0.64 -2.38
N ASP A 324 5.94 0.84 -1.54
CA ASP A 324 5.08 2.03 -1.56
C ASP A 324 5.88 3.30 -1.21
N ALA A 325 6.75 3.20 -0.21
CA ALA A 325 7.67 4.28 0.14
C ALA A 325 8.62 4.62 -1.02
N THR A 326 9.11 3.59 -1.73
CA THR A 326 9.96 3.76 -2.93
C THR A 326 9.19 4.44 -4.06
N PHE A 327 7.98 3.98 -4.37
CA PHE A 327 7.16 4.55 -5.44
C PHE A 327 6.78 6.01 -5.14
N LEU A 328 6.43 6.33 -3.88
CA LEU A 328 6.14 7.70 -3.45
C LEU A 328 7.38 8.61 -3.54
N ALA A 329 8.55 8.12 -3.12
CA ALA A 329 9.80 8.85 -3.24
C ALA A 329 10.16 9.11 -4.72
N GLN A 330 10.04 8.11 -5.58
CA GLN A 330 10.22 8.25 -7.03
C GLN A 330 9.22 9.24 -7.63
N SER A 331 7.95 9.16 -7.24
CA SER A 331 6.89 10.06 -7.70
C SER A 331 7.14 11.51 -7.29
N LYS A 332 7.71 11.74 -6.10
CA LYS A 332 8.15 13.07 -5.67
C LYS A 332 9.31 13.56 -6.53
N VAL A 333 10.35 12.75 -6.72
CA VAL A 333 11.51 13.09 -7.56
C VAL A 333 11.09 13.42 -8.99
N ILE A 334 10.20 12.62 -9.59
CA ILE A 334 9.68 12.87 -10.94
C ILE A 334 8.95 14.23 -10.99
N ARG A 335 8.09 14.53 -10.00
CA ARG A 335 7.40 15.82 -9.92
C ARG A 335 8.36 17.00 -9.73
N ASP A 336 9.38 16.85 -8.89
CA ASP A 336 10.36 17.91 -8.61
C ASP A 336 11.25 18.21 -9.84
N ILE A 337 11.71 17.17 -10.55
CA ILE A 337 12.50 17.34 -11.78
C ILE A 337 11.66 18.03 -12.87
N THR A 338 10.44 17.54 -13.07
CA THR A 338 9.56 18.04 -14.14
C THR A 338 9.00 19.43 -13.85
N ALA A 339 8.93 19.84 -12.58
CA ALA A 339 8.54 21.20 -12.22
C ALA A 339 9.47 22.27 -12.82
N SER A 340 10.76 21.96 -12.98
CA SER A 340 11.78 22.95 -13.36
C SER A 340 12.49 22.67 -14.69
N GLN A 341 12.38 21.45 -15.25
CA GLN A 341 13.16 21.02 -16.40
C GLN A 341 12.31 20.26 -17.44
N ALA A 342 12.57 20.53 -18.72
CA ALA A 342 12.05 19.73 -19.81
C ALA A 342 12.85 18.42 -19.92
N CYS A 343 12.15 17.30 -20.12
CA CYS A 343 12.81 15.99 -20.14
C CYS A 343 11.99 14.88 -20.79
N VAL A 344 12.68 13.80 -21.16
CA VAL A 344 12.10 12.51 -21.53
C VAL A 344 12.25 11.54 -20.36
N ILE A 345 11.15 10.92 -19.94
CA ILE A 345 11.12 9.93 -18.85
C ILE A 345 10.62 8.59 -19.39
N VAL A 346 11.39 7.52 -19.18
CA VAL A 346 11.01 6.16 -19.62
C VAL A 346 10.54 5.30 -18.44
N GLY A 347 9.26 4.94 -18.43
CA GLY A 347 8.62 4.05 -17.48
C GLY A 347 8.15 4.71 -16.18
N ARG A 348 8.14 3.91 -15.10
CA ARG A 348 7.78 4.32 -13.72
C ARG A 348 6.38 4.92 -13.57
N CYS A 349 5.46 4.61 -14.49
CA CYS A 349 4.12 5.18 -14.51
C CYS A 349 4.16 6.72 -14.54
N ALA A 350 5.16 7.31 -15.21
CA ALA A 350 5.33 8.76 -15.28
C ALA A 350 4.10 9.45 -15.91
N ASN A 351 3.44 8.81 -16.87
CA ASN A 351 2.18 9.25 -17.45
C ASN A 351 1.07 9.44 -16.39
N PHE A 352 0.99 8.52 -15.43
CA PHE A 352 0.03 8.59 -14.33
C PHE A 352 0.45 9.59 -13.25
N ILE A 353 1.73 9.56 -12.83
CA ILE A 353 2.27 10.45 -11.79
C ILE A 353 2.11 11.93 -12.19
N LEU A 354 2.27 12.22 -13.47
CA LEU A 354 2.18 13.58 -14.03
C LEU A 354 0.80 13.88 -14.62
N LYS A 355 -0.22 13.04 -14.40
CA LYS A 355 -1.54 13.24 -14.97
C LYS A 355 -2.11 14.61 -14.57
N GLY A 356 -2.61 15.36 -15.56
CA GLY A 356 -3.10 16.73 -15.38
C GLY A 356 -2.04 17.83 -15.45
N ARG A 357 -0.76 17.47 -15.65
CA ARG A 357 0.29 18.43 -16.00
C ARG A 357 0.09 18.91 -17.47
N PRO A 358 0.06 20.24 -17.75
CA PRO A 358 0.16 20.76 -19.10
C PRO A 358 1.54 20.44 -19.69
N ASN A 359 1.61 20.41 -21.02
CA ASN A 359 2.82 20.08 -21.76
C ASN A 359 3.42 18.71 -21.36
N LEU A 360 2.57 17.79 -20.87
CA LEU A 360 2.86 16.37 -20.79
C LEU A 360 2.44 15.69 -22.09
N PHE A 361 3.37 14.99 -22.74
CA PHE A 361 3.09 14.13 -23.87
C PHE A 361 3.44 12.68 -23.49
N SER A 362 2.46 11.79 -23.57
CA SER A 362 2.55 10.41 -23.10
C SER A 362 2.48 9.43 -24.28
N VAL A 363 3.46 8.53 -24.35
CA VAL A 363 3.63 7.59 -25.46
C VAL A 363 3.69 6.17 -24.94
N PHE A 364 3.02 5.25 -25.63
CA PHE A 364 3.18 3.81 -25.42
C PHE A 364 3.80 3.14 -26.65
N LEU A 365 4.86 2.36 -26.43
CA LEU A 365 5.62 1.71 -27.51
C LEU A 365 5.53 0.18 -27.40
N HIS A 366 4.92 -0.44 -28.42
CA HIS A 366 4.82 -1.89 -28.55
C HIS A 366 5.52 -2.40 -29.82
N ALA A 367 5.67 -3.71 -29.94
CA ALA A 367 6.15 -4.34 -31.17
C ALA A 367 5.72 -5.81 -31.25
N ASP A 368 5.80 -6.35 -32.46
CA ASP A 368 5.54 -7.75 -32.73
C ASP A 368 6.57 -8.61 -32.01
N ARG A 369 6.10 -9.77 -31.55
CA ARG A 369 6.89 -10.67 -30.71
C ARG A 369 8.21 -11.07 -31.37
N ALA A 370 8.23 -11.30 -32.68
CA ALA A 370 9.43 -11.66 -33.43
C ALA A 370 10.48 -10.52 -33.40
N THR A 371 10.05 -9.29 -33.73
CA THR A 371 10.90 -8.09 -33.72
C THR A 371 11.46 -7.82 -32.33
N ARG A 372 10.62 -7.94 -31.29
CA ARG A 372 11.04 -7.78 -29.91
C ARG A 372 12.08 -8.83 -29.51
N MET A 373 11.85 -10.09 -29.87
CA MET A 373 12.76 -11.20 -29.53
C MET A 373 14.13 -11.01 -30.19
N GLN A 374 14.16 -10.63 -31.48
CA GLN A 374 15.40 -10.33 -32.18
C GLN A 374 16.18 -9.22 -31.48
N ARG A 375 15.51 -8.10 -31.14
CA ARG A 375 16.14 -6.99 -30.40
C ARG A 375 16.63 -7.41 -29.02
N VAL A 376 15.90 -8.27 -28.33
CA VAL A 376 16.27 -8.82 -27.01
C VAL A 376 17.57 -9.64 -27.10
N ILE A 377 17.69 -10.47 -28.12
CA ILE A 377 18.89 -11.29 -28.35
C ILE A 377 20.07 -10.40 -28.76
N GLU A 378 19.89 -9.54 -29.76
CA GLU A 378 20.96 -8.73 -30.35
C GLU A 378 21.46 -7.62 -29.42
N ASN A 379 20.54 -6.89 -28.77
CA ASN A 379 20.89 -5.67 -28.02
C ASN A 379 21.00 -5.87 -26.51
N TYR A 380 20.40 -6.93 -25.97
CA TYR A 380 20.41 -7.19 -24.52
C TYR A 380 21.18 -8.44 -24.13
N GLY A 381 21.76 -9.17 -25.10
CA GLY A 381 22.65 -10.32 -24.86
C GLY A 381 21.94 -11.52 -24.22
N VAL A 382 20.62 -11.62 -24.34
CA VAL A 382 19.85 -12.74 -23.81
C VAL A 382 20.02 -13.95 -24.72
N GLU A 383 20.29 -15.12 -24.15
CA GLU A 383 20.40 -16.35 -24.92
C GLU A 383 19.12 -16.64 -25.72
N PRO A 384 19.22 -17.08 -26.99
CA PRO A 384 18.06 -17.28 -27.88
C PRO A 384 16.96 -18.16 -27.27
N GLY A 385 17.33 -19.22 -26.54
CA GLY A 385 16.37 -20.11 -25.88
C GLY A 385 15.62 -19.47 -24.70
N GLY A 386 16.15 -18.40 -24.11
CA GLY A 386 15.58 -17.70 -22.96
C GLY A 386 14.83 -16.42 -23.29
N ALA A 387 14.97 -15.88 -24.51
CA ALA A 387 14.46 -14.55 -24.89
C ALA A 387 12.95 -14.40 -24.70
N ALA A 388 12.16 -15.39 -25.16
CA ALA A 388 10.71 -15.40 -24.99
C ALA A 388 10.28 -15.34 -23.51
N ARG A 389 10.90 -16.17 -22.67
CA ARG A 389 10.62 -16.22 -21.23
C ARG A 389 11.01 -14.92 -20.54
N ALA A 390 12.14 -14.33 -20.92
CA ALA A 390 12.58 -13.03 -20.39
C ALA A 390 11.59 -11.92 -20.74
N MET A 391 11.07 -11.90 -21.98
CA MET A 391 10.04 -10.96 -22.41
C MET A 391 8.77 -11.09 -21.56
N ASP A 392 8.25 -12.30 -21.40
CA ASP A 392 7.02 -12.55 -20.65
C ASP A 392 7.16 -12.14 -19.18
N ILE A 393 8.29 -12.46 -18.55
CA ILE A 393 8.59 -12.06 -17.17
C ILE A 393 8.64 -10.53 -17.04
N MET A 394 9.34 -9.85 -17.95
CA MET A 394 9.54 -8.39 -17.85
C MET A 394 8.25 -7.61 -18.13
N ASP A 395 7.45 -8.04 -19.11
CA ASP A 395 6.15 -7.42 -19.39
C ASP A 395 5.16 -7.65 -18.24
N SER A 396 5.12 -8.88 -17.71
CA SER A 396 4.28 -9.21 -16.55
C SER A 396 4.62 -8.33 -15.34
N ARG A 397 5.92 -8.13 -15.07
CA ARG A 397 6.38 -7.22 -14.01
C ARG A 397 5.91 -5.79 -14.24
N ARG A 398 6.05 -5.25 -15.46
CA ARG A 398 5.61 -3.89 -15.79
C ARG A 398 4.09 -3.73 -15.68
N ARG A 399 3.32 -4.71 -16.16
CA ARG A 399 1.86 -4.72 -16.05
C ARG A 399 1.42 -4.75 -14.59
N THR A 400 2.04 -5.61 -13.78
CA THR A 400 1.73 -5.73 -12.35
C THR A 400 2.07 -4.45 -11.60
N HIS A 401 3.23 -3.84 -11.85
CA HIS A 401 3.62 -2.56 -11.28
C HIS A 401 2.62 -1.45 -11.64
N CYS A 402 2.25 -1.33 -12.92
CA CYS A 402 1.28 -0.34 -13.37
C CYS A 402 -0.08 -0.54 -12.68
N LEU A 403 -0.60 -1.77 -12.70
CA LEU A 403 -1.88 -2.10 -12.11
C LEU A 403 -1.89 -1.86 -10.59
N HIS A 404 -0.80 -2.17 -9.90
CA HIS A 404 -0.69 -1.99 -8.45
C HIS A 404 -0.80 -0.53 -8.03
N TYR A 405 -0.03 0.37 -8.67
CA TYR A 405 0.06 1.77 -8.26
C TYR A 405 -0.97 2.69 -8.92
N THR A 406 -1.43 2.35 -10.12
CA THR A 406 -2.34 3.22 -10.88
C THR A 406 -3.77 2.68 -10.96
N GLY A 407 -3.95 1.37 -10.72
CA GLY A 407 -5.21 0.67 -11.00
C GLY A 407 -5.52 0.53 -12.50
N GLN A 408 -4.57 0.87 -13.39
CA GLN A 408 -4.77 0.92 -14.83
C GLN A 408 -4.02 -0.20 -15.55
N GLU A 409 -4.53 -0.57 -16.73
CA GLU A 409 -3.89 -1.56 -17.59
C GLU A 409 -2.79 -0.91 -18.44
N LEU A 410 -1.57 -1.43 -18.33
CA LEU A 410 -0.43 -1.00 -19.15
C LEU A 410 -0.73 -1.26 -20.63
N GLY A 411 -0.57 -0.23 -21.47
CA GLY A 411 -0.82 -0.31 -22.90
C GLY A 411 -2.27 -0.03 -23.32
N ASN A 412 -3.16 0.30 -22.39
CA ASN A 412 -4.48 0.81 -22.76
C ASN A 412 -4.34 2.16 -23.48
N ALA A 413 -4.69 2.19 -24.77
CA ALA A 413 -4.51 3.34 -25.63
C ALA A 413 -5.20 4.62 -25.13
N ARG A 414 -6.24 4.51 -24.29
CA ARG A 414 -6.96 5.66 -23.71
C ARG A 414 -6.15 6.43 -22.67
N LEU A 415 -5.02 5.87 -22.23
CA LEU A 415 -4.15 6.45 -21.19
C LEU A 415 -2.95 7.19 -21.76
N TYR A 416 -2.78 7.19 -23.08
CA TYR A 416 -1.63 7.74 -23.78
C TYR A 416 -2.09 8.68 -24.90
N ASP A 417 -1.26 9.67 -25.21
CA ASP A 417 -1.51 10.58 -26.33
C ASP A 417 -1.15 9.92 -27.67
N LEU A 418 -0.18 8.99 -27.67
CA LEU A 418 0.23 8.26 -28.86
C LEU A 418 0.64 6.82 -28.52
N CYS A 419 0.14 5.85 -29.28
CA CYS A 419 0.59 4.45 -29.21
C CYS A 419 1.21 4.07 -30.56
N VAL A 420 2.43 3.51 -30.56
CA VAL A 420 3.15 3.20 -31.80
C VAL A 420 3.67 1.76 -31.82
N ASN A 421 3.39 1.06 -32.93
CA ASN A 421 4.02 -0.21 -33.27
C ASN A 421 5.42 0.03 -33.86
N THR A 422 6.46 -0.24 -33.10
CA THR A 422 7.85 -0.02 -33.53
C THR A 422 8.36 -1.08 -34.52
N SER A 423 7.56 -2.10 -34.85
CA SER A 423 7.89 -3.10 -35.89
C SER A 423 7.74 -2.52 -37.27
N ASP A 424 6.64 -1.78 -37.49
CA ASP A 424 6.29 -1.25 -38.81
C ASP A 424 7.15 -0.05 -39.20
N TYR A 425 7.45 0.81 -38.22
CA TYR A 425 8.15 2.07 -38.46
C TYR A 425 9.66 2.00 -38.13
N GLY A 426 10.08 1.06 -37.30
CA GLY A 426 11.45 1.05 -36.76
C GLY A 426 11.74 2.26 -35.86
N LEU A 427 12.95 2.31 -35.29
CA LEU A 427 13.25 3.26 -34.21
C LEU A 427 13.32 4.73 -34.68
N LYS A 428 13.96 4.99 -35.83
CA LYS A 428 14.16 6.36 -36.35
C LYS A 428 12.84 7.03 -36.76
N ARG A 429 12.01 6.33 -37.55
CA ARG A 429 10.72 6.87 -37.98
C ARG A 429 9.76 7.03 -36.81
N THR A 430 9.79 6.15 -35.82
CA THR A 430 9.00 6.31 -34.59
C THR A 430 9.33 7.62 -33.86
N VAL A 431 10.62 7.99 -33.79
CA VAL A 431 11.02 9.28 -33.19
C VAL A 431 10.43 10.45 -33.97
N GLU A 432 10.45 10.40 -35.30
CA GLU A 432 9.86 11.45 -36.16
C GLU A 432 8.35 11.57 -35.94
N LEU A 433 7.62 10.45 -35.88
CA LEU A 433 6.18 10.44 -35.62
C LEU A 433 5.82 11.06 -34.27
N ILE A 434 6.61 10.78 -33.23
CA ILE A 434 6.39 11.36 -31.90
C ILE A 434 6.62 12.87 -31.94
N LEU A 435 7.68 13.34 -32.61
CA LEU A 435 7.97 14.77 -32.76
C LEU A 435 6.87 15.49 -33.54
N GLU A 436 6.40 14.90 -34.62
CA GLU A 436 5.30 15.44 -35.42
C GLU A 436 4.03 15.59 -34.58
N ALA A 437 3.64 14.54 -33.84
CA ALA A 437 2.46 14.59 -32.97
C ALA A 437 2.59 15.63 -31.84
N ILE A 438 3.78 15.82 -31.27
CA ILE A 438 4.04 16.88 -30.27
C ILE A 438 3.86 18.27 -30.89
N ASN A 439 4.40 18.50 -32.09
CA ASN A 439 4.30 19.80 -32.76
C ASN A 439 2.85 20.12 -33.12
N THR A 440 2.11 19.18 -33.69
CA THR A 440 0.68 19.36 -34.04
C THR A 440 -0.16 19.73 -32.81
N ARG A 441 0.09 19.08 -31.66
CA ARG A 441 -0.61 19.39 -30.41
C ARG A 441 -0.28 20.79 -29.89
N THR A 442 0.96 21.22 -30.05
CA THR A 442 1.42 22.54 -29.60
C THR A 442 0.77 23.65 -30.43
N GLU A 443 0.72 23.48 -31.75
CA GLU A 443 0.09 24.43 -32.69
C GLU A 443 -1.42 24.58 -32.44
N GLN A 444 -2.12 23.47 -32.20
CA GLN A 444 -3.55 23.49 -31.88
C GLN A 444 -3.85 24.14 -30.52
N SER A 445 -2.96 23.97 -29.52
CA SER A 445 -3.13 24.59 -28.20
C SER A 445 -2.95 26.11 -28.23
N SER A 446 -2.13 26.64 -29.14
CA SER A 446 -1.95 28.09 -29.34
C SER A 446 -3.06 28.76 -30.16
N ALA A 447 -3.85 27.99 -30.93
CA ALA A 447 -4.92 28.51 -31.79
C ALA A 447 -6.27 28.67 -31.06
N VAL A 448 -6.41 28.18 -29.83
CA VAL A 448 -7.62 28.36 -29.01
C VAL A 448 -7.52 29.68 -28.24
N GLU A 449 -7.56 30.80 -28.96
CA GLU A 449 -7.98 32.07 -28.34
C GLU A 449 -9.47 31.97 -28.00
N THR A 450 -9.77 32.31 -26.75
CA THR A 450 -11.06 32.13 -26.07
C THR A 450 -12.23 32.73 -26.85
N VAL A 451 -12.99 31.89 -27.55
CA VAL A 451 -14.36 32.22 -27.92
C VAL A 451 -15.19 32.11 -26.63
N PRO A 452 -15.82 33.20 -26.14
CA PRO A 452 -16.65 33.13 -24.96
C PRO A 452 -17.81 32.17 -25.24
N VAL A 453 -17.90 31.11 -24.44
CA VAL A 453 -19.04 30.19 -24.44
C VAL A 453 -20.27 31.01 -24.06
N ARG A 454 -21.05 31.43 -25.07
CA ARG A 454 -22.43 31.86 -24.84
C ARG A 454 -23.16 30.64 -24.27
N SER A 455 -23.80 30.82 -23.12
CA SER A 455 -24.64 29.81 -22.50
C SER A 455 -25.79 29.45 -23.44
N ALA A 456 -25.61 28.42 -24.25
CA ALA A 456 -26.71 27.79 -24.94
C ALA A 456 -27.49 27.00 -23.89
N SER A 457 -28.69 27.48 -23.57
CA SER A 457 -29.71 26.70 -22.87
C SER A 457 -30.04 25.49 -23.73
N PHE A 458 -29.56 24.31 -23.34
CA PHE A 458 -30.03 23.06 -23.91
C PHE A 458 -31.49 22.85 -23.48
N PRO A 459 -32.43 22.63 -24.42
CA PRO A 459 -33.76 22.16 -24.05
C PRO A 459 -33.66 20.74 -23.47
N GLU A 460 -34.47 20.47 -22.45
CA GLU A 460 -34.56 19.14 -21.83
C GLU A 460 -34.92 18.08 -22.88
N PRO A 461 -34.33 16.86 -22.80
CA PRO A 461 -34.67 15.81 -23.74
C PRO A 461 -36.06 15.24 -23.41
N GLU A 462 -36.97 15.32 -24.37
CA GLU A 462 -38.27 14.62 -24.31
C GLU A 462 -38.04 13.11 -24.19
N GLU A 463 -38.66 12.50 -23.18
CA GLU A 463 -38.85 11.05 -23.07
C GLU A 463 -39.69 10.58 -24.26
N ASP A 464 -39.03 9.88 -25.20
CA ASP A 464 -39.58 8.88 -26.13
C ASP A 464 -39.01 9.02 -27.56
N SER A 465 -37.76 8.59 -27.74
CA SER A 465 -37.34 7.93 -29.00
C SER A 465 -35.92 7.39 -28.87
N ILE A 466 -35.76 6.12 -28.54
CA ILE A 466 -34.57 5.36 -28.98
C ILE A 466 -35.07 4.46 -30.11
N PRO A 467 -34.93 4.87 -31.39
CA PRO A 467 -35.18 3.96 -32.49
C PRO A 467 -34.11 2.87 -32.44
N GLY A 468 -34.58 1.63 -32.39
CA GLY A 468 -33.75 0.44 -32.48
C GLY A 468 -33.11 0.24 -33.85
N GLU A 469 -32.37 -0.87 -33.91
CA GLU A 469 -31.61 -1.43 -35.02
C GLU A 469 -30.24 -0.75 -35.25
N ILE A 470 -29.15 -1.50 -35.45
CA ILE A 470 -29.04 -2.62 -36.39
C ILE A 470 -28.19 -3.77 -35.83
N SER A 471 -28.70 -4.97 -36.11
CA SER A 471 -28.10 -6.30 -35.95
C SER A 471 -27.15 -6.63 -37.12
N LEU A 472 -26.11 -7.45 -36.81
CA LEU A 472 -25.24 -8.24 -37.72
C LEU A 472 -24.19 -7.42 -38.51
N ALA A 473 -22.97 -7.91 -38.80
CA ALA A 473 -22.43 -9.27 -38.88
C ALA A 473 -20.92 -9.28 -38.57
#